data_AF-A0A957VMQ6-F1
#
_entry.id   AF-A0A957VMQ6-F1
#
_cell.length_a   1.000
_cell.length_b   1.000
_cell.length_c   1.000
_cell.angle_alpha   90.00
_cell.angle_beta   90.00
_cell.angle_gamma   90.00
#
_symmetry.space_group_name_H-M   'P 1'
#
loop_
_entity.id
_entity.type
_entity.pdbx_description
1 polymer ?
#
loop_
_entity_poly.entity_id
_entity_poly.type
_entity_poly.pdbx_seq_one_letter_code
_entity_poly.pdbx_strand_id
1 'polypeptide(L)'
;MSTTLADHYLANVLVEFRRYKSLADRAMAQIDDPVFFAVLDPEANSIAILVKHMAGNMRSRWRDFLTSDGEKPDRDRDSEFILTPADTRPALMARWEEGWQTMFQALEPLAGTDLLRTVTIRGEPHTIIAATNRQVAHYAYHVGQIVFLAKHARSSAWQSLSIPRGKSAQFNDAMAAKRDTRA
;
A
#
# COMPACT_ATOMS: atom_id res chain seq x y z
N MET A 1 -14.86 -14.71 23.43
CA MET A 1 -15.40 -13.34 23.37
C MET A 1 -16.06 -13.18 22.00
N SER A 2 -17.23 -12.55 21.93
CA SER A 2 -17.86 -12.25 20.63
C SER A 2 -17.03 -11.20 19.90
N THR A 3 -16.60 -11.48 18.67
CA THR A 3 -15.93 -10.50 17.81
C THR A 3 -16.84 -9.30 17.60
N THR A 4 -16.34 -8.09 17.83
CA THR A 4 -17.10 -6.86 17.60
C THR A 4 -16.99 -6.40 16.14
N LEU A 5 -17.88 -5.51 15.70
CA LEU A 5 -17.74 -4.83 14.41
C LEU A 5 -16.37 -4.14 14.27
N ALA A 6 -15.89 -3.52 15.36
CA ALA A 6 -14.62 -2.81 15.39
C ALA A 6 -13.43 -3.77 15.21
N ASP A 7 -13.44 -4.93 15.87
CA ASP A 7 -12.40 -5.95 15.70
C ASP A 7 -12.42 -6.53 14.29
N HIS A 8 -13.61 -6.76 13.72
CA HIS A 8 -13.74 -7.23 12.34
C HIS A 8 -13.22 -6.21 11.33
N TYR A 9 -13.53 -4.93 11.52
CA TYR A 9 -13.01 -3.84 10.68
C TYR A 9 -11.48 -3.80 10.73
N LEU A 10 -10.88 -3.84 11.92
CA LEU A 10 -9.42 -3.80 12.06
C LEU A 10 -8.75 -5.02 11.40
N ALA A 11 -9.31 -6.21 11.58
CA ALA A 11 -8.84 -7.41 10.89
C ALA A 11 -8.94 -7.27 9.36
N ASN A 12 -10.06 -6.74 8.86
CA ASN A 12 -10.28 -6.56 7.42
C ASN A 12 -9.32 -5.52 6.82
N VAL A 13 -9.11 -4.38 7.49
CA VAL A 13 -8.25 -3.32 6.93
C VAL A 13 -6.79 -3.76 6.85
N LEU A 14 -6.32 -4.56 7.82
CA LEU A 14 -5.00 -5.18 7.77
C LEU A 14 -4.87 -6.18 6.60
N VAL A 15 -5.94 -6.92 6.27
CA VAL A 15 -5.98 -7.78 5.07
C VAL A 15 -5.87 -6.93 3.80
N GLU A 16 -6.61 -5.83 3.71
CA GLU A 16 -6.57 -4.93 2.55
C GLU A 16 -5.19 -4.28 2.36
N PHE A 17 -4.54 -3.83 3.43
CA PHE A 17 -3.17 -3.33 3.34
C PHE A 17 -2.19 -4.38 2.82
N ARG A 18 -2.25 -5.62 3.34
CA ARG A 18 -1.40 -6.73 2.83
C ARG A 18 -1.70 -7.05 1.36
N ARG A 19 -2.97 -6.99 0.96
CA ARG A 19 -3.39 -7.16 -0.43
C ARG A 19 -2.78 -6.09 -1.33
N TYR A 20 -2.85 -4.81 -0.95
CA TYR A 20 -2.30 -3.71 -1.72
C TYR A 20 -0.77 -3.76 -1.80
N LYS A 21 -0.08 -4.07 -0.70
CA LYS A 21 1.36 -4.33 -0.73
C LYS A 21 1.70 -5.44 -1.73
N SER A 22 1.03 -6.59 -1.62
CA SER A 22 1.24 -7.73 -2.51
C SER A 22 1.00 -7.39 -3.99
N LEU A 23 -0.01 -6.57 -4.30
CA LEU A 23 -0.28 -6.12 -5.66
C LEU A 23 0.87 -5.29 -6.23
N ALA A 24 1.38 -4.32 -5.47
CA ALA A 24 2.52 -3.51 -5.89
C ALA A 24 3.79 -4.36 -6.03
N ASP A 25 4.10 -5.21 -5.05
CA ASP A 25 5.29 -6.08 -5.08
C ASP A 25 5.28 -6.99 -6.32
N ARG A 26 4.15 -7.65 -6.60
CA ARG A 26 4.00 -8.53 -7.76
C ARG A 26 3.98 -7.77 -9.10
N ALA A 27 3.55 -6.51 -9.11
CA ALA A 27 3.67 -5.66 -10.29
C ALA A 27 5.13 -5.29 -10.56
N MET A 28 5.85 -4.85 -9.52
CA MET A 28 7.25 -4.46 -9.61
C MET A 28 8.18 -5.64 -9.91
N ALA A 29 7.84 -6.85 -9.48
CA ALA A 29 8.59 -8.06 -9.79
C ALA A 29 8.58 -8.43 -11.29
N GLN A 30 7.64 -7.89 -12.07
CA GLN A 30 7.55 -8.16 -13.51
C GLN A 30 8.39 -7.21 -14.38
N ILE A 31 8.99 -6.17 -13.81
CA ILE A 31 9.69 -5.10 -14.53
C ILE A 31 11.16 -4.98 -14.12
N ASP A 32 11.96 -4.43 -15.02
CA ASP A 32 13.38 -4.11 -14.81
C ASP A 32 13.58 -2.66 -14.35
N ASP A 33 14.83 -2.31 -14.08
CA ASP A 33 15.22 -1.00 -13.56
C ASP A 33 14.91 0.14 -14.54
N PRO A 34 15.19 0.04 -15.86
CA PRO A 34 14.79 1.06 -16.82
C PRO A 34 13.30 1.41 -16.75
N VAL A 35 12.42 0.41 -16.66
CA VAL A 35 10.97 0.65 -16.49
C VAL A 35 10.63 1.21 -15.11
N PHE A 36 11.29 0.72 -14.05
CA PHE A 36 11.05 1.19 -12.68
C PHE A 36 11.31 2.70 -12.52
N PHE A 37 12.31 3.23 -13.22
CA PHE A 37 12.70 4.64 -13.18
C PHE A 37 12.08 5.50 -14.29
N ALA A 38 11.44 4.90 -15.30
CA ALA A 38 10.86 5.63 -16.42
C ALA A 38 9.68 6.52 -16.01
N VAL A 39 9.61 7.70 -16.62
CA VAL A 39 8.45 8.60 -16.61
C VAL A 39 7.78 8.55 -17.98
N LEU A 40 6.45 8.59 -18.02
CA LEU A 40 5.70 8.55 -19.29
C LEU A 40 5.63 9.92 -19.97
N ASP A 41 5.63 10.98 -19.17
CA ASP A 41 5.52 12.37 -19.59
C ASP A 41 6.05 13.29 -18.46
N PRO A 42 6.18 14.62 -18.68
CA PRO A 42 6.75 15.54 -17.69
C PRO A 42 5.97 15.68 -16.36
N GLU A 43 4.67 15.35 -16.33
CA GLU A 43 3.84 15.44 -15.12
C GLU A 43 3.73 14.07 -14.40
N ALA A 44 3.99 12.97 -15.12
CA ALA A 44 3.89 11.63 -14.58
C ALA A 44 5.00 11.31 -13.56
N ASN A 45 4.58 10.63 -12.48
CA ASN A 45 5.51 10.00 -11.56
C ASN A 45 5.95 8.62 -12.08
N SER A 46 7.24 8.31 -11.95
CA SER A 46 7.76 6.95 -12.15
C SER A 46 7.37 6.04 -10.98
N ILE A 47 7.50 4.72 -11.17
CA ILE A 47 7.29 3.75 -10.08
C ILE A 47 8.27 4.02 -8.93
N ALA A 48 9.52 4.38 -9.24
CA ALA A 48 10.52 4.78 -8.25
C ALA A 48 10.05 5.94 -7.36
N ILE A 49 9.47 7.00 -7.95
CA ILE A 49 8.91 8.12 -7.20
C ILE A 49 7.72 7.69 -6.35
N LEU A 50 6.80 6.89 -6.91
CA LEU A 50 5.63 6.40 -6.15
C LEU A 50 6.05 5.57 -4.94
N VAL A 51 7.06 4.70 -5.10
CA VAL A 51 7.66 3.93 -4.01
C VAL A 51 8.28 4.84 -2.95
N LYS A 52 9.10 5.82 -3.37
CA LYS A 52 9.73 6.80 -2.47
C LYS A 52 8.68 7.58 -1.67
N HIS A 53 7.66 8.07 -2.34
CA HIS A 53 6.56 8.82 -1.73
C HIS A 53 5.77 7.98 -0.74
N MET A 54 5.36 6.78 -1.11
CA MET A 54 4.62 5.90 -0.21
C MET A 54 5.44 5.53 1.03
N ALA A 55 6.74 5.25 0.88
CA ALA A 55 7.64 4.98 2.00
C ALA A 55 7.77 6.20 2.95
N GLY A 56 7.98 7.39 2.40
CA GLY A 56 8.06 8.63 3.19
C GLY A 56 6.75 8.96 3.91
N ASN A 57 5.61 8.75 3.24
CA ASN A 57 4.30 8.86 3.85
C ASN A 57 4.11 7.87 5.00
N MET A 58 4.38 6.58 4.79
CA MET A 58 4.22 5.55 5.82
C MET A 58 5.09 5.83 7.04
N ARG A 59 6.37 6.17 6.84
CA ARG A 59 7.30 6.56 7.91
C ARG A 59 6.70 7.67 8.78
N SER A 60 6.19 8.71 8.14
CA SER A 60 5.70 9.90 8.83
C SER A 60 4.38 9.66 9.54
N ARG A 61 3.47 8.92 8.91
CA ARG A 61 2.12 8.71 9.42
C ARG A 61 2.05 7.70 10.57
N TRP A 62 2.94 6.72 10.58
CA TRP A 62 2.80 5.55 11.47
C TRP A 62 3.85 5.47 12.58
N ARG A 63 5.05 6.06 12.41
CA ARG A 63 6.05 6.12 13.49
C ARG A 63 5.47 6.90 14.66
N ASP A 64 5.46 6.32 15.86
CA ASP A 64 4.97 6.97 17.09
C ASP A 64 3.58 7.66 16.93
N PHE A 65 2.70 7.11 16.09
CA PHE A 65 1.47 7.82 15.67
C PHE A 65 0.44 8.02 16.79
N LEU A 66 0.54 7.25 17.88
CA LEU A 66 -0.29 7.40 19.07
C LEU A 66 0.19 8.53 20.00
N THR A 67 1.44 8.97 19.85
CA THR A 67 2.11 9.87 20.81
C THR A 67 2.70 11.13 20.15
N SER A 68 2.75 11.19 18.82
CA SER A 68 3.28 12.33 18.07
C SER A 68 2.53 12.54 16.75
N ASP A 69 2.61 13.75 16.22
CA ASP A 69 1.91 14.15 15.00
C ASP A 69 2.29 13.29 13.79
N GLY A 70 1.31 12.85 13.01
CA GLY A 70 1.49 12.05 11.79
C GLY A 70 2.15 12.80 10.61
N GLU A 71 2.48 14.08 10.77
CA GLU A 71 3.41 14.82 9.93
C GLU A 71 4.68 15.11 10.74
N LYS A 72 5.64 14.20 10.61
CA LYS A 72 6.91 14.29 11.34
C LYS A 72 7.73 15.50 10.89
N PRO A 73 8.41 16.21 11.82
CA PRO A 73 9.25 17.38 11.48
C PRO A 73 10.38 17.08 10.48
N ASP A 74 10.87 15.83 10.46
CA ASP A 74 11.90 15.34 9.54
C ASP A 74 11.33 14.87 8.18
N ARG A 75 10.04 15.13 7.89
CA ARG A 75 9.47 14.85 6.58
C ARG A 75 9.54 16.08 5.68
N ASP A 76 10.39 15.98 4.67
CA ASP A 76 10.32 16.81 3.48
C ASP A 76 9.52 16.08 2.40
N ARG A 77 8.24 16.43 2.26
CA ARG A 77 7.34 15.82 1.28
C ARG A 77 7.80 16.10 -0.15
N ASP A 78 8.30 17.29 -0.44
CA ASP A 78 8.59 17.66 -1.83
C ASP A 78 9.82 16.91 -2.34
N SER A 79 10.78 16.62 -1.45
CA SER A 79 11.91 15.73 -1.75
C SER A 79 11.50 14.30 -2.14
N GLU A 80 10.30 13.85 -1.77
CA GLU A 80 9.79 12.51 -2.14
C GLU A 80 9.53 12.39 -3.65
N PHE A 81 9.38 13.52 -4.35
CA PHE A 81 9.12 13.61 -5.79
C PHE A 81 10.38 13.96 -6.61
N ILE A 82 11.55 13.99 -5.96
CA ILE A 82 12.83 14.28 -6.61
C ILE A 82 13.73 13.06 -6.44
N LEU A 83 14.15 12.44 -7.54
CA LEU A 83 15.14 11.36 -7.50
C LEU A 83 16.55 11.93 -7.38
N THR A 84 17.34 11.31 -6.52
CA THR A 84 18.76 11.63 -6.29
C THR A 84 19.64 10.43 -6.68
N PRO A 85 20.96 10.60 -6.85
CA PRO A 85 21.86 9.47 -7.11
C PRO A 85 21.83 8.37 -6.02
N ALA A 86 21.36 8.69 -4.81
CA ALA A 86 21.20 7.71 -3.73
C ALA A 86 19.94 6.84 -3.89
N ASP A 87 18.98 7.23 -4.71
CA ASP A 87 17.70 6.54 -4.91
C ASP A 87 17.83 5.38 -5.91
N THR A 88 18.71 4.44 -5.59
CA THR A 88 18.85 3.17 -6.32
C THR A 88 17.65 2.25 -6.05
N ARG A 89 17.35 1.30 -6.95
CA ARG A 89 16.23 0.37 -6.76
C ARG A 89 16.33 -0.41 -5.43
N PRO A 90 17.50 -0.97 -5.04
CA PRO A 90 17.64 -1.60 -3.73
C PRO A 90 17.35 -0.66 -2.56
N ALA A 91 17.84 0.59 -2.61
CA ALA A 91 17.61 1.56 -1.54
C ALA A 91 16.13 1.96 -1.43
N LEU A 92 15.46 2.18 -2.57
CA LEU A 92 14.04 2.48 -2.61
C LEU A 92 13.17 1.31 -2.14
N MET A 93 13.52 0.08 -2.52
CA MET A 93 12.82 -1.12 -2.07
C MET A 93 13.07 -1.42 -0.58
N ALA A 94 14.25 -1.10 -0.03
CA ALA A 94 14.48 -1.20 1.40
C ALA A 94 13.57 -0.24 2.19
N ARG A 95 13.47 1.03 1.73
CA ARG A 95 12.56 2.03 2.31
C ARG A 95 11.08 1.64 2.15
N TRP A 96 10.72 1.02 1.03
CA TRP A 96 9.38 0.49 0.80
C TRP A 96 9.00 -0.55 1.85
N GLU A 97 9.86 -1.54 2.07
CA GLU A 97 9.63 -2.58 3.08
C GLU A 97 9.59 -2.00 4.50
N GLU A 98 10.53 -1.11 4.84
CA GLU A 98 10.53 -0.40 6.13
C GLU A 98 9.23 0.38 6.36
N GLY A 99 8.73 1.08 5.33
CA GLY A 99 7.47 1.83 5.40
C GLY A 99 6.28 0.92 5.73
N TRP A 100 6.13 -0.18 5.00
CA TRP A 100 5.06 -1.14 5.25
C TRP A 100 5.19 -1.78 6.63
N GLN A 101 6.40 -2.16 7.03
CA GLN A 101 6.68 -2.73 8.34
C GLN A 101 6.30 -1.75 9.46
N THR A 102 6.68 -0.47 9.33
CA THR A 102 6.33 0.59 10.29
C THR A 102 4.81 0.70 10.45
N MET A 103 4.05 0.66 9.34
CA MET A 103 2.59 0.71 9.39
C MET A 103 1.98 -0.52 10.06
N PHE A 104 2.43 -1.73 9.70
CA PHE A 104 1.90 -2.95 10.30
C PHE A 104 2.21 -3.02 11.80
N GLN A 105 3.43 -2.68 12.22
CA GLN A 105 3.80 -2.62 13.64
C GLN A 105 2.95 -1.61 14.42
N ALA A 106 2.51 -0.53 13.79
CA ALA A 106 1.64 0.47 14.39
C ALA A 106 0.17 -0.02 14.55
N LEU A 107 -0.36 -0.75 13.56
CA LEU A 107 -1.78 -1.14 13.52
C LEU A 107 -2.09 -2.53 14.09
N GLU A 108 -1.19 -3.51 13.93
CA GLU A 108 -1.41 -4.90 14.37
C GLU A 108 -1.67 -5.07 15.87
N PRO A 109 -1.06 -4.29 16.78
CA PRO A 109 -1.31 -4.42 18.22
C PRO A 109 -2.63 -3.80 18.70
N LEU A 110 -3.33 -3.04 17.85
CA LEU A 110 -4.55 -2.34 18.25
C LEU A 110 -5.71 -3.31 18.48
N ALA A 111 -6.64 -2.91 19.35
CA ALA A 111 -7.94 -3.54 19.51
C ALA A 111 -9.06 -2.67 18.93
N GLY A 112 -10.26 -3.24 18.72
CA GLY A 112 -11.41 -2.48 18.23
C GLY A 112 -11.75 -1.26 19.11
N THR A 113 -11.46 -1.33 20.42
CA THR A 113 -11.64 -0.24 21.38
C THR A 113 -10.73 0.97 21.13
N ASP A 114 -9.62 0.78 20.41
CA ASP A 114 -8.68 1.87 20.10
C ASP A 114 -9.16 2.75 18.94
N LEU A 115 -10.04 2.25 18.07
CA LEU A 115 -10.37 2.89 16.80
C LEU A 115 -10.93 4.32 16.90
N LEU A 116 -11.55 4.66 18.05
CA LEU A 116 -12.09 5.99 18.33
C LEU A 116 -11.11 6.91 19.08
N ARG A 117 -9.92 6.43 19.46
CA ARG A 117 -8.88 7.28 20.06
C ARG A 117 -8.46 8.36 19.06
N THR A 118 -8.18 9.54 19.60
CA THR A 118 -7.68 10.67 18.82
C THR A 118 -6.19 10.53 18.58
N VAL A 119 -5.77 10.75 17.33
CA VAL A 119 -4.41 10.97 16.89
C VAL A 119 -4.35 12.30 16.14
N THR A 120 -3.17 12.89 16.02
CA THR A 120 -3.00 14.19 15.36
C THR A 120 -2.28 14.01 14.03
N ILE A 121 -2.75 14.65 12.96
CA ILE A 121 -2.04 14.71 11.68
C ILE A 121 -2.06 16.15 11.20
N ARG A 122 -0.89 16.78 11.08
CA ARG A 122 -0.74 18.20 10.71
C ARG A 122 -1.48 19.14 11.68
N GLY A 123 -1.42 18.85 12.98
CA GLY A 123 -2.11 19.61 14.02
C GLY A 123 -3.61 19.33 14.11
N GLU A 124 -4.20 18.58 13.17
CA GLU A 124 -5.63 18.30 13.13
C GLU A 124 -5.95 16.97 13.85
N PRO A 125 -6.95 16.94 14.74
CA PRO A 125 -7.38 15.73 15.41
C PRO A 125 -8.15 14.80 14.46
N HIS A 126 -7.82 13.51 14.50
CA HIS A 126 -8.50 12.44 13.77
C HIS A 126 -8.71 11.23 14.68
N THR A 127 -9.78 10.47 14.46
CA THR A 127 -9.87 9.12 15.04
C THR A 127 -8.91 8.18 14.31
N ILE A 128 -8.41 7.14 14.99
CA ILE A 128 -7.58 6.10 14.36
C ILE A 128 -8.27 5.50 13.14
N ILE A 129 -9.59 5.23 13.20
CA ILE A 129 -10.34 4.72 12.05
C ILE A 129 -10.34 5.70 10.86
N ALA A 130 -10.49 7.00 11.11
CA ALA A 130 -10.46 8.02 10.05
C ALA A 130 -9.05 8.14 9.43
N ALA A 131 -8.01 8.19 10.27
CA ALA A 131 -6.62 8.21 9.80
C ALA A 131 -6.29 6.96 8.96
N THR A 132 -6.71 5.79 9.43
CA THR A 132 -6.51 4.51 8.74
C THR A 132 -7.20 4.49 7.38
N ASN A 133 -8.48 4.89 7.30
CA ASN A 133 -9.21 4.92 6.03
C ASN A 133 -8.59 5.87 5.00
N ARG A 134 -8.09 7.04 5.43
CA ARG A 134 -7.35 7.95 4.55
C ARG A 134 -6.13 7.26 3.95
N GLN A 135 -5.41 6.47 4.75
CA GLN A 135 -4.25 5.74 4.28
C GLN A 135 -4.61 4.54 3.38
N VAL A 136 -5.72 3.85 3.63
CA VAL A 136 -6.24 2.82 2.70
C VAL A 136 -6.48 3.42 1.32
N ALA A 137 -7.22 4.54 1.26
CA ALA A 137 -7.53 5.21 -0.02
C ALA A 137 -6.26 5.71 -0.73
N HIS A 138 -5.35 6.34 0.02
CA HIS A 138 -4.08 6.85 -0.50
C HIS A 138 -3.19 5.73 -1.04
N TYR A 139 -3.02 4.64 -0.31
CA TYR A 139 -2.18 3.52 -0.74
C TYR A 139 -2.81 2.76 -1.90
N ALA A 140 -4.13 2.54 -1.88
CA ALA A 140 -4.85 1.95 -3.00
C ALA A 140 -4.65 2.76 -4.30
N TYR A 141 -4.72 4.09 -4.20
CA TYR A 141 -4.52 5.00 -5.33
C TYR A 141 -3.13 4.83 -5.95
N HIS A 142 -2.07 4.94 -5.15
CA HIS A 142 -0.70 4.84 -5.66
C HIS A 142 -0.30 3.42 -6.08
N VAL A 143 -0.80 2.39 -5.40
CA VAL A 143 -0.63 0.99 -5.85
C VAL A 143 -1.32 0.78 -7.20
N GLY A 144 -2.49 1.38 -7.42
CA GLY A 144 -3.16 1.38 -8.72
C GLY A 144 -2.29 1.98 -9.82
N GLN A 145 -1.62 3.10 -9.55
CA GLN A 145 -0.67 3.72 -10.48
C GLN A 145 0.54 2.81 -10.77
N ILE A 146 1.13 2.19 -9.73
CA ILE A 146 2.24 1.24 -9.90
C ILE A 146 1.83 0.06 -10.80
N VAL A 147 0.67 -0.55 -10.52
CA VAL A 147 0.14 -1.66 -11.32
C VAL A 147 -0.13 -1.22 -12.75
N PHE A 148 -0.67 -0.02 -12.96
CA PHE A 148 -0.93 0.53 -14.29
C PHE A 148 0.36 0.70 -15.09
N LEU A 149 1.38 1.36 -14.52
CA LEU A 149 2.66 1.60 -15.17
C LEU A 149 3.38 0.30 -15.52
N ALA A 150 3.45 -0.64 -14.57
CA ALA A 150 4.07 -1.95 -14.80
C ALA A 150 3.33 -2.74 -15.90
N LYS A 151 2.00 -2.75 -15.86
CA LYS A 151 1.18 -3.41 -16.87
C LYS A 151 1.31 -2.76 -18.25
N HIS A 152 1.37 -1.43 -18.31
CA HIS A 152 1.60 -0.69 -19.54
C HIS A 152 2.92 -1.10 -20.18
N ALA A 153 4.01 -1.11 -19.40
CA ALA A 153 5.34 -1.50 -19.88
C ALA A 153 5.42 -2.96 -20.33
N ARG A 154 4.74 -3.87 -19.61
CA ARG A 154 4.72 -5.30 -19.95
C ARG A 154 3.80 -5.65 -21.11
N SER A 155 2.76 -4.85 -21.35
CA SER A 155 1.82 -5.03 -22.46
C SER A 155 1.35 -6.50 -22.58
N SER A 156 1.59 -7.15 -23.72
CA SER A 156 1.23 -8.55 -23.99
C SER A 156 1.95 -9.57 -23.09
N ALA A 157 3.09 -9.21 -22.50
CA ALA A 157 3.85 -10.04 -21.58
C ALA A 157 3.45 -9.87 -20.10
N TRP A 158 2.35 -9.14 -19.82
CA TRP A 158 1.82 -8.95 -18.47
C TRP A 158 1.20 -10.23 -17.91
N GLN A 159 1.62 -10.63 -16.72
CA GLN A 159 1.01 -11.71 -15.96
C GLN A 159 -0.06 -11.14 -15.02
N SER A 160 -1.28 -11.63 -15.14
CA SER A 160 -2.43 -11.16 -14.35
C SER A 160 -2.18 -11.32 -12.84
N LEU A 161 -2.45 -10.26 -12.08
CA LEU A 161 -2.37 -10.29 -10.61
C LEU A 161 -3.63 -10.87 -9.96
N SER A 162 -4.70 -11.02 -10.73
CA SER A 162 -5.98 -11.62 -10.36
C SER A 162 -6.44 -12.59 -11.46
N ILE A 163 -7.75 -12.72 -11.68
CA ILE A 163 -8.30 -13.57 -12.74
C ILE A 163 -7.91 -12.99 -14.12
N PRO A 164 -7.22 -13.76 -14.99
CA PRO A 164 -6.87 -13.31 -16.33
C PRO A 164 -8.11 -12.96 -17.17
N ARG A 165 -7.92 -12.06 -18.16
CA ARG A 165 -9.00 -11.69 -19.10
C ARG A 165 -9.57 -12.93 -19.79
N GLY A 166 -10.90 -13.05 -19.81
CA GLY A 166 -11.59 -14.20 -20.42
C GLY A 166 -11.57 -15.49 -19.59
N LYS A 167 -11.05 -15.47 -18.35
CA LYS A 167 -10.93 -16.66 -17.48
C LYS A 167 -11.88 -16.67 -16.28
N SER A 168 -12.81 -15.73 -16.19
CA SER A 168 -13.75 -15.61 -15.06
C SER A 168 -14.66 -16.82 -14.87
N ALA A 169 -15.25 -17.36 -15.94
CA ALA A 169 -16.10 -18.55 -15.84
C ALA A 169 -15.33 -19.75 -15.27
N GLN A 170 -14.17 -20.05 -15.85
CA GLN A 170 -13.29 -21.14 -15.41
C GLN A 170 -12.87 -20.99 -13.93
N PHE A 171 -12.59 -19.76 -13.49
CA PHE A 171 -12.28 -19.50 -12.09
C PHE A 171 -13.49 -19.74 -11.17
N ASN A 172 -14.68 -19.29 -11.57
CA ASN A 172 -15.90 -19.46 -10.79
C ASN A 172 -16.28 -20.95 -10.64
N ASP A 173 -16.16 -21.73 -11.71
CA ASP A 173 -16.41 -23.17 -11.70
C ASP A 173 -15.47 -23.88 -10.73
N ALA A 174 -14.17 -23.54 -10.76
CA ALA A 174 -13.18 -24.09 -9.83
C ALA A 174 -13.46 -23.71 -8.36
N MET A 175 -13.99 -22.51 -8.11
CA MET A 175 -14.37 -22.07 -6.77
C MET A 175 -15.63 -22.77 -6.26
N ALA A 176 -16.61 -23.04 -7.13
CA ALA A 176 -17.80 -23.81 -6.80
C ALA A 176 -17.42 -25.24 -6.39
N ALA A 177 -16.63 -25.93 -7.22
CA ALA A 177 -16.16 -27.30 -6.93
C ALA A 177 -15.40 -27.39 -5.58
N LYS A 178 -14.60 -26.38 -5.23
CA LYS A 178 -13.91 -26.33 -3.93
C LYS A 178 -14.85 -26.20 -2.73
N ARG A 179 -16.00 -25.55 -2.88
CA ARG A 179 -17.01 -25.44 -1.82
C ARG A 179 -17.66 -26.80 -1.56
N ASP A 180 -17.99 -27.51 -2.63
CA ASP A 180 -18.64 -28.82 -2.54
C ASP A 180 -17.72 -29.88 -1.90
N THR A 181 -16.41 -29.79 -2.10
CA THR A 181 -15.43 -30.69 -1.45
C THR A 181 -15.13 -30.38 0.02
N ARG A 182 -15.61 -29.24 0.56
CA ARG A 182 -15.38 -28.81 1.95
C ARG A 182 -16.63 -28.93 2.83
N ALA A 183 -17.77 -29.28 2.23
CA ALA A 183 -19.00 -29.65 2.92
C ALA A 183 -18.99 -31.15 3.23
#